data_AF-A0AAU4AAM3-F1
#
_entry.id   AF-A0AAU4AAM3-F1
#
_cell.length_a   1.000
_cell.length_b   1.000
_cell.length_c   1.000
_cell.angle_alpha   90.00
_cell.angle_beta   90.00
_cell.angle_gamma   90.00
#
_symmetry.space_group_name_H-M   'P 1'
#
loop_
_entity.id
_entity.type
_entity.pdbx_description
1 polymer ?
#
loop_
_entity_poly.entity_id
_entity_poly.type
_entity_poly.pdbx_seq_one_letter_code
_entity_poly.pdbx_strand_id
1 'polypeptide(L)'
;MAGHFVRGAGVGAAEAGGGVFGRGMSGALRIAAALAAAAVCWFAFAVWLPADARRYADFADARPCAAGVEVAERADCLLALPATVKKTWGTDGEGSRVWLTRPAAPGELLGIEFKDSGPLLYRLLPRDQVTVTFWRGEAVGLEKDGLRLKTDAAPRDEGQITAAIGTFAGLLAILGLSTGISSLRSAGHPRVDRFGRLSAAKPLILVAMLVSAVAAAVTLLLDAPWWTVPATAAPIVAAAAEALYRWFARPLRTRR
;
A
#
# COMPACT_ATOMS: atom_id res chain seq x y z
N MET A 1 50.75 51.15 -1.21
CA MET A 1 49.46 50.63 -1.74
C MET A 1 49.66 50.34 -3.22
N ALA A 2 50.04 49.11 -3.56
CA ALA A 2 50.29 48.67 -4.92
C ALA A 2 49.40 47.46 -5.19
N GLY A 3 48.46 47.61 -6.12
CA GLY A 3 47.50 46.58 -6.51
C GLY A 3 48.12 45.60 -7.51
N HIS A 4 48.17 44.33 -7.12
CA HIS A 4 48.46 43.20 -8.00
C HIS A 4 47.20 42.84 -8.80
N PHE A 5 47.25 43.01 -10.12
CA PHE A 5 46.24 42.51 -11.06
C PHE A 5 46.74 41.18 -11.62
N VAL A 6 46.23 40.06 -11.11
CA VAL A 6 46.56 38.71 -11.61
C VAL A 6 45.56 38.32 -12.69
N ARG A 7 46.13 38.04 -13.87
CA ARG A 7 45.49 37.56 -15.10
C ARG A 7 45.23 36.06 -14.95
N GLY A 8 43.97 35.65 -14.77
CA GLY A 8 43.55 34.25 -14.70
C GLY A 8 43.17 33.73 -16.09
N ALA A 9 43.90 32.73 -16.55
CA ALA A 9 43.78 32.07 -17.83
C ALA A 9 42.47 31.31 -18.01
N GLY A 10 41.99 31.27 -19.27
CA GLY A 10 40.86 30.46 -19.69
C GLY A 10 41.17 28.97 -19.56
N VAL A 11 40.21 28.25 -18.97
CA VAL A 11 40.17 26.79 -18.98
C VAL A 11 39.00 26.41 -19.88
N GLY A 12 39.32 25.81 -21.03
CA GLY A 12 38.36 25.20 -21.93
C GLY A 12 37.62 24.09 -21.20
N ALA A 13 36.31 24.25 -21.05
CA ALA A 13 35.44 23.19 -20.61
C ALA A 13 35.24 22.22 -21.78
N ALA A 14 35.81 21.03 -21.62
CA ALA A 14 35.68 19.90 -22.51
C ALA A 14 34.20 19.56 -22.76
N GLU A 15 33.83 19.50 -24.03
CA GLU A 15 32.67 18.76 -24.52
C GLU A 15 32.87 17.28 -24.19
N ALA A 16 32.45 16.85 -23.00
CA ALA A 16 32.24 15.46 -22.69
C ALA A 16 30.89 15.05 -23.27
N GLY A 17 30.92 14.38 -24.43
CA GLY A 17 29.79 13.71 -25.06
C GLY A 17 29.20 12.61 -24.18
N GLY A 18 28.40 13.00 -23.19
CA GLY A 18 27.51 12.11 -22.44
C GLY A 18 26.16 12.04 -23.14
N GLY A 19 25.98 11.11 -24.08
CA GLY A 19 24.79 11.14 -24.93
C GLY A 19 24.38 9.84 -25.60
N VAL A 20 24.69 8.67 -25.04
CA VAL A 20 24.26 7.37 -25.62
C VAL A 20 23.51 6.50 -24.59
N PHE A 21 22.78 7.13 -23.66
CA PHE A 21 21.92 6.40 -22.71
C PHE A 21 20.55 7.06 -22.47
N GLY A 22 20.03 7.79 -23.47
CA GLY A 22 18.76 8.48 -23.29
C GLY A 22 18.12 8.87 -24.60
N ARG A 23 17.29 7.99 -25.17
CA ARG A 23 16.19 8.28 -26.11
C ARG A 23 15.65 6.97 -26.70
N GLY A 24 14.96 6.19 -25.87
CA GLY A 24 14.42 4.91 -26.33
C GLY A 24 13.59 4.12 -25.34
N MET A 25 13.16 4.69 -24.20
CA MET A 25 12.03 4.08 -23.48
C MET A 25 10.78 4.22 -24.37
N SER A 26 10.63 3.20 -25.20
CA SER A 26 9.69 3.06 -26.30
C SER A 26 8.27 3.15 -25.78
N GLY A 27 7.34 3.62 -26.62
CA GLY A 27 5.91 3.56 -26.29
C GLY A 27 5.46 2.17 -25.83
N ALA A 28 6.10 1.13 -26.36
CA ALA A 28 5.92 -0.26 -25.95
C ALA A 28 6.21 -0.49 -24.46
N LEU A 29 7.28 0.09 -23.89
CA LEU A 29 7.58 -0.05 -22.46
C LEU A 29 6.50 0.59 -21.59
N ARG A 30 5.97 1.76 -22.00
CA ARG A 30 4.86 2.40 -21.28
C ARG A 30 3.59 1.56 -21.34
N ILE A 31 3.29 0.97 -22.49
CA ILE A 31 2.16 0.05 -22.65
C ILE A 31 2.34 -1.19 -21.79
N ALA A 32 3.53 -1.80 -21.79
CA ALA A 32 3.83 -2.95 -20.94
C ALA A 32 3.66 -2.63 -19.45
N ALA A 33 4.19 -1.48 -19.00
CA ALA A 33 4.00 -1.02 -17.62
C ALA A 33 2.52 -0.76 -17.29
N ALA A 34 1.75 -0.22 -18.24
CA ALA A 34 0.32 0.02 -18.08
C ALA A 34 -0.48 -1.27 -18.00
N LEU A 35 -0.12 -2.29 -18.79
CA LEU A 35 -0.72 -3.63 -18.73
C LEU A 35 -0.40 -4.32 -17.40
N ALA A 36 0.83 -4.18 -16.90
CA ALA A 36 1.19 -4.68 -15.57
C ALA A 36 0.35 -3.99 -14.47
N ALA A 37 0.19 -2.67 -14.54
CA ALA A 37 -0.66 -1.93 -13.61
C ALA A 37 -2.14 -2.34 -13.72
N ALA A 38 -2.64 -2.60 -14.94
CA ALA A 38 -3.99 -3.12 -15.15
C ALA A 38 -4.17 -4.53 -14.55
N ALA A 39 -3.16 -5.40 -14.67
CA ALA A 39 -3.16 -6.72 -14.06
C ALA A 39 -3.18 -6.64 -12.53
N VAL A 40 -2.42 -5.71 -11.92
CA VAL A 40 -2.45 -5.45 -10.48
C VAL A 40 -3.83 -4.95 -10.05
N CYS A 41 -4.42 -4.00 -10.77
CA CYS A 41 -5.78 -3.51 -10.52
C CYS A 41 -6.81 -4.64 -10.58
N TRP A 42 -6.77 -5.45 -11.65
CA TRP A 42 -7.64 -6.61 -11.81
C TRP A 42 -7.46 -7.61 -10.67
N PHE A 43 -6.22 -7.98 -10.34
CA PHE A 43 -5.93 -8.91 -9.24
C PHE A 43 -6.47 -8.39 -7.90
N ALA A 44 -6.24 -7.10 -7.60
CA ALA A 44 -6.72 -6.48 -6.36
C ALA A 44 -8.24 -6.59 -6.23
N PHE A 45 -9.02 -6.22 -7.26
CA PHE A 45 -10.48 -6.19 -7.19
C PHE A 45 -11.17 -7.53 -7.47
N ALA A 46 -10.60 -8.38 -8.31
CA ALA A 46 -11.24 -9.63 -8.73
C ALA A 46 -10.83 -10.84 -7.88
N VAL A 47 -9.64 -10.80 -7.28
CA VAL A 47 -9.08 -11.95 -6.54
C VAL A 47 -8.87 -11.61 -5.08
N TRP A 48 -8.08 -10.58 -4.80
CA TRP A 48 -7.65 -10.27 -3.43
C TRP A 48 -8.81 -9.79 -2.57
N LEU A 49 -9.51 -8.73 -2.97
CA LEU A 49 -10.60 -8.16 -2.19
C LEU A 49 -11.75 -9.16 -1.91
N PRO A 50 -12.23 -9.94 -2.90
CA PRO A 50 -13.25 -10.95 -2.63
C PRO A 50 -12.74 -12.13 -1.78
N ALA A 51 -11.46 -12.49 -1.88
CA ALA A 51 -10.88 -13.51 -1.01
C ALA A 51 -10.82 -13.04 0.45
N ASP A 52 -10.38 -11.79 0.69
CA ASP A 52 -10.33 -11.20 2.03
C ASP A 52 -11.73 -11.06 2.62
N ALA A 53 -12.71 -10.58 1.85
CA ALA A 53 -14.10 -10.46 2.29
C ALA A 53 -14.70 -11.83 2.69
N ARG A 54 -14.44 -12.89 1.90
CA ARG A 54 -14.86 -14.26 2.25
C ARG A 54 -14.15 -14.77 3.51
N ARG A 55 -12.84 -14.56 3.61
CA ARG A 55 -12.06 -14.96 4.79
C ARG A 55 -12.56 -14.27 6.05
N TYR A 56 -12.92 -12.99 5.95
CA TYR A 56 -13.52 -12.24 7.04
C TYR A 56 -14.91 -12.78 7.41
N ALA A 57 -15.77 -13.05 6.43
CA ALA A 57 -17.08 -13.65 6.68
C ALA A 57 -16.98 -15.02 7.36
N ASP A 58 -16.11 -15.91 6.85
CA ASP A 58 -15.84 -17.22 7.46
C ASP A 58 -15.38 -17.08 8.93
N PHE A 59 -14.54 -16.08 9.21
CA PHE A 59 -14.04 -15.81 10.56
C PHE A 59 -15.13 -15.23 11.47
N ALA A 60 -15.97 -14.32 10.96
CA ALA A 60 -17.07 -13.73 11.71
C ALA A 60 -18.13 -14.77 12.10
N ASP A 61 -18.35 -15.77 11.24
CA ASP A 61 -19.27 -16.87 11.49
C ASP A 61 -18.63 -18.05 12.27
N ALA A 62 -17.32 -18.00 12.52
CA ALA A 62 -16.60 -19.07 13.18
C ALA A 62 -17.08 -19.28 14.63
N ARG A 63 -17.52 -20.50 14.92
CA ARG A 63 -17.98 -20.88 16.27
C ARG A 63 -16.82 -21.36 17.14
N PRO A 64 -16.95 -21.33 18.47
CA PRO A 64 -16.01 -22.01 19.36
C PRO A 64 -15.92 -23.50 19.02
N CYS A 65 -14.71 -24.06 19.06
CA CYS A 65 -14.52 -25.49 18.88
C CYS A 65 -15.19 -26.30 20.01
N ALA A 66 -15.64 -27.52 19.70
CA ALA A 66 -16.03 -28.49 20.72
C ALA A 66 -14.87 -28.77 21.70
N ALA A 67 -15.16 -29.36 22.85
CA ALA A 67 -14.12 -29.70 23.82
C ALA A 67 -13.25 -30.88 23.34
N GLY A 68 -11.96 -30.86 23.70
CA GLY A 68 -11.06 -32.02 23.54
C GLY A 68 -10.40 -32.18 22.16
N VAL A 69 -10.28 -31.10 21.40
CA VAL A 69 -9.92 -31.18 20.00
C VAL A 69 -8.61 -30.35 19.78
N GLU A 70 -7.58 -30.90 19.12
CA GLU A 70 -6.22 -30.31 18.94
C GLU A 70 -6.04 -29.23 17.83
N VAL A 71 -5.04 -28.35 17.94
CA VAL A 71 -4.83 -27.17 17.06
C VAL A 71 -4.69 -27.51 15.56
N ALA A 72 -4.02 -28.61 15.22
CA ALA A 72 -3.62 -28.91 13.83
C ALA A 72 -4.76 -29.43 12.94
N GLU A 73 -5.81 -29.99 13.51
CA GLU A 73 -6.91 -30.64 12.77
C GLU A 73 -8.12 -29.74 12.53
N ARG A 74 -8.09 -28.46 12.96
CA ARG A 74 -9.28 -27.60 12.96
C ARG A 74 -9.11 -26.30 12.18
N ALA A 75 -9.50 -26.38 10.91
CA ALA A 75 -9.54 -25.22 10.05
C ALA A 75 -10.65 -24.23 10.51
N ASP A 76 -11.87 -24.65 10.80
CA ASP A 76 -13.01 -23.70 10.72
C ASP A 76 -13.68 -23.27 12.04
N CYS A 77 -13.04 -23.47 13.20
CA CYS A 77 -13.58 -23.03 14.50
C CYS A 77 -12.55 -22.27 15.33
N LEU A 78 -13.03 -21.50 16.31
CA LEU A 78 -12.22 -20.73 17.25
C LEU A 78 -11.78 -21.61 18.42
N LEU A 79 -10.47 -21.82 18.55
CA LEU A 79 -9.88 -22.63 19.61
C LEU A 79 -9.18 -21.75 20.63
N ALA A 80 -9.69 -21.71 21.87
CA ALA A 80 -9.10 -20.97 22.97
C ALA A 80 -8.19 -21.90 23.79
N LEU A 81 -6.89 -21.54 23.90
CA LEU A 81 -5.91 -22.32 24.65
C LEU A 81 -5.15 -21.45 25.65
N PRO A 82 -4.87 -21.95 26.86
CA PRO A 82 -4.00 -21.26 27.80
C PRO A 82 -2.57 -21.26 27.27
N ALA A 83 -1.90 -20.13 27.39
CA ALA A 83 -0.49 -19.95 27.09
C ALA A 83 0.17 -19.08 28.15
N THR A 84 1.48 -19.22 28.31
CA THR A 84 2.26 -18.41 29.25
C THR A 84 3.18 -17.47 28.50
N VAL A 85 3.14 -16.19 28.86
CA VAL A 85 4.00 -15.15 28.30
C VAL A 85 5.45 -15.42 28.69
N LYS A 86 6.35 -15.46 27.72
CA LYS A 86 7.79 -15.63 27.95
C LYS A 86 8.53 -14.30 27.84
N LYS A 87 8.20 -13.50 26.82
CA LYS A 87 8.85 -12.22 26.56
C LYS A 87 7.90 -11.28 25.83
N THR A 88 7.98 -10.00 26.14
CA THR A 88 7.32 -8.91 25.41
C THR A 88 8.39 -8.01 24.79
N TRP A 89 8.12 -7.46 23.60
CA TRP A 89 9.01 -6.53 22.90
C TRP A 89 8.21 -5.35 22.34
N GLY A 90 8.71 -4.13 22.54
CA GLY A 90 8.14 -2.91 21.96
C GLY A 90 6.68 -2.68 22.38
N THR A 91 6.41 -2.69 23.69
CA THR A 91 5.05 -2.55 24.24
C THR A 91 4.44 -1.16 24.09
N ASP A 92 5.17 -0.21 23.50
CA ASP A 92 4.85 1.21 23.46
C ASP A 92 4.44 1.74 22.07
N GLY A 93 4.29 0.89 21.06
CA GLY A 93 3.91 1.34 19.72
C GLY A 93 3.46 0.25 18.74
N GLU A 94 3.33 0.64 17.48
CA GLU A 94 3.02 -0.24 16.35
C GLU A 94 4.14 -1.29 16.18
N GLY A 95 3.78 -2.57 15.99
CA GLY A 95 4.75 -3.66 15.88
C GLY A 95 5.16 -4.30 17.21
N SER A 96 4.34 -4.18 18.26
CA SER A 96 4.54 -4.96 19.48
C SER A 96 4.54 -6.46 19.18
N ARG A 97 5.52 -7.19 19.73
CA ARG A 97 5.62 -8.65 19.61
C ARG A 97 5.59 -9.30 20.97
N VAL A 98 4.71 -10.29 21.14
CA VAL A 98 4.61 -11.10 22.36
C VAL A 98 5.02 -12.52 22.02
N TRP A 99 5.96 -13.06 22.79
CA TRP A 99 6.40 -14.44 22.70
C TRP A 99 5.73 -15.27 23.78
N LEU A 100 4.97 -16.26 23.34
CA LEU A 100 4.22 -17.17 24.20
C LEU A 100 4.80 -18.58 24.14
N THR A 101 4.58 -19.37 25.17
CA THR A 101 4.83 -20.81 25.11
C THR A 101 3.75 -21.45 24.23
N ARG A 102 4.13 -22.21 23.20
CA ARG A 102 3.17 -22.88 22.33
C ARG A 102 2.39 -23.95 23.14
N PRO A 103 1.04 -23.89 23.20
CA PRO A 103 0.26 -24.83 24.01
C PRO A 103 0.44 -26.30 23.63
N ALA A 104 0.68 -26.59 22.35
CA ALA A 104 0.85 -27.96 21.83
C ALA A 104 2.31 -28.45 21.78
N ALA A 105 3.29 -27.59 22.09
CA ALA A 105 4.71 -27.93 22.02
C ALA A 105 5.50 -27.20 23.13
N PRO A 106 5.52 -27.75 24.36
CA PRO A 106 6.22 -27.15 25.48
C PRO A 106 7.72 -27.01 25.17
N GLY A 107 8.18 -25.78 24.95
CA GLY A 107 9.58 -25.48 24.59
C GLY A 107 9.72 -24.66 23.31
N GLU A 108 8.70 -24.69 22.44
CA GLU A 108 8.64 -23.83 21.27
C GLU A 108 7.98 -22.49 21.60
N LEU A 109 8.54 -21.41 21.09
CA LEU A 109 8.02 -20.06 21.27
C LEU A 109 7.15 -19.68 20.08
N LEU A 110 5.93 -19.22 20.38
CA LEU A 110 5.04 -18.62 19.41
C LEU A 110 5.17 -17.09 19.48
N GLY A 111 5.73 -16.48 18.44
CA GLY A 111 5.76 -15.03 18.28
C GLY A 111 4.44 -14.54 17.69
N ILE A 112 3.73 -13.67 18.41
CA ILE A 112 2.50 -13.03 17.96
C ILE A 112 2.77 -11.54 17.79
N GLU A 113 2.44 -11.04 16.60
CA GLU A 113 2.54 -9.63 16.26
C GLU A 113 1.18 -8.96 16.36
N PHE A 114 1.21 -7.70 16.82
CA PHE A 114 0.04 -6.87 16.98
C PHE A 114 0.22 -5.59 16.18
N LYS A 115 -0.77 -5.32 15.32
CA LYS A 115 -0.87 -4.05 14.59
C LYS A 115 -1.35 -2.92 15.50
N ASP A 116 -2.26 -3.21 16.42
CA ASP A 116 -2.83 -2.21 17.34
C ASP A 116 -2.20 -2.30 18.74
N SER A 117 -1.75 -1.16 19.26
CA SER A 117 -1.30 -1.01 20.65
C SER A 117 -2.49 -0.95 21.60
N GLY A 118 -3.05 -2.12 21.95
CA GLY A 118 -4.16 -2.23 22.89
C GLY A 118 -3.74 -2.11 24.37
N PRO A 119 -4.66 -1.76 25.28
CA PRO A 119 -4.40 -1.65 26.73
C PRO A 119 -3.90 -2.97 27.35
N LEU A 120 -4.18 -4.10 26.69
CA LEU A 120 -3.69 -5.41 27.10
C LEU A 120 -2.16 -5.50 27.03
N LEU A 121 -1.53 -4.96 25.97
CA LEU A 121 -0.08 -5.10 25.75
C LEU A 121 0.74 -4.45 26.87
N TYR A 122 0.28 -3.31 27.39
CA TYR A 122 0.92 -2.60 28.51
C TYR A 122 0.82 -3.34 29.84
N ARG A 123 -0.10 -4.30 29.97
CA ARG A 123 -0.34 -5.08 31.19
C ARG A 123 0.22 -6.50 31.14
N LEU A 124 0.81 -6.88 30.00
CA LEU A 124 1.42 -8.20 29.83
C LEU A 124 2.85 -8.19 30.35
N LEU A 125 3.06 -8.98 31.39
CA LEU A 125 4.35 -9.25 31.99
C LEU A 125 4.82 -10.66 31.62
N PRO A 126 6.14 -10.90 31.58
CA PRO A 126 6.67 -12.24 31.53
C PRO A 126 6.08 -13.10 32.66
N ARG A 127 5.71 -14.35 32.33
CA ARG A 127 5.06 -15.36 33.18
C ARG A 127 3.56 -15.21 33.42
N ASP A 128 2.93 -14.20 32.83
CA ASP A 128 1.47 -14.11 32.84
C ASP A 128 0.83 -15.28 32.10
N GLN A 129 -0.28 -15.77 32.65
CA GLN A 129 -1.16 -16.70 31.97
C GLN A 129 -2.15 -15.91 31.13
N VAL A 130 -2.28 -16.29 29.87
CA VAL A 130 -3.14 -15.66 28.87
C VAL A 130 -3.89 -16.74 28.10
N THR A 131 -5.03 -16.38 27.53
CA THR A 131 -5.78 -17.26 26.62
C THR A 131 -5.53 -16.79 25.20
N VAL A 132 -5.01 -17.67 24.35
CA VAL A 132 -4.80 -17.40 22.93
C VAL A 132 -5.92 -18.06 22.15
N THR A 133 -6.56 -17.30 21.26
CA THR A 133 -7.56 -17.83 20.34
C THR A 133 -6.91 -18.10 19.00
N PHE A 134 -7.09 -19.31 18.47
CA PHE A 134 -6.61 -19.75 17.17
C PHE A 134 -7.77 -19.95 16.19
N TRP A 135 -7.52 -19.66 14.92
CA TRP A 135 -8.41 -19.96 13.80
C TRP A 135 -7.58 -20.34 12.57
N ARG A 136 -7.89 -21.45 11.89
CA ARG A 136 -7.08 -22.00 10.79
C ARG A 136 -5.57 -22.11 11.12
N GLY A 137 -5.24 -22.41 12.38
CA GLY A 137 -3.86 -22.52 12.86
C GLY A 137 -3.14 -21.20 13.15
N GLU A 138 -3.77 -20.05 12.88
CA GLU A 138 -3.22 -18.73 13.17
C GLU A 138 -3.75 -18.20 14.50
N ALA A 139 -2.89 -17.57 15.30
CA ALA A 139 -3.32 -16.91 16.54
C ALA A 139 -4.02 -15.60 16.16
N VAL A 140 -5.35 -15.55 16.33
CA VAL A 140 -6.23 -14.42 15.93
C VAL A 140 -6.61 -13.53 17.11
N GLY A 141 -6.39 -13.98 18.34
CA GLY A 141 -6.73 -13.19 19.53
C GLY A 141 -5.94 -13.57 20.75
N LEU A 142 -5.82 -12.61 21.66
CA LEU A 142 -5.22 -12.76 22.97
C LEU A 142 -6.16 -12.18 24.03
N GLU A 143 -6.38 -12.92 25.12
CA GLU A 143 -7.23 -12.52 26.23
C GLU A 143 -6.50 -12.67 27.58
N LYS A 144 -6.62 -11.67 28.44
CA LYS A 144 -6.19 -11.72 29.85
C LYS A 144 -7.10 -10.83 30.69
N ASP A 145 -7.55 -11.33 31.84
CA ASP A 145 -8.37 -10.56 32.80
C ASP A 145 -9.60 -9.89 32.16
N GLY A 146 -10.24 -10.57 31.21
CA GLY A 146 -11.41 -10.06 30.45
C GLY A 146 -11.07 -9.02 29.38
N LEU A 147 -9.81 -8.61 29.23
CA LEU A 147 -9.35 -7.75 28.14
C LEU A 147 -8.97 -8.61 26.93
N ARG A 148 -9.58 -8.32 25.78
CA ARG A 148 -9.30 -8.98 24.50
C ARG A 148 -8.55 -8.05 23.56
N LEU A 149 -7.58 -8.60 22.86
CA LEU A 149 -6.83 -7.94 21.81
C LEU A 149 -6.75 -8.85 20.58
N LYS A 150 -7.06 -8.29 19.41
CA LYS A 150 -6.90 -8.98 18.12
C LYS A 150 -5.45 -8.89 17.67
N THR A 151 -4.94 -9.96 17.09
CA THR A 151 -3.59 -10.02 16.53
C THR A 151 -3.58 -9.46 15.09
N ASP A 152 -2.40 -9.34 14.48
CA ASP A 152 -2.29 -8.99 13.05
C ASP A 152 -2.80 -10.10 12.11
N ALA A 153 -2.75 -11.36 12.56
CA ALA A 153 -3.27 -12.49 11.79
C ALA A 153 -4.81 -12.59 11.81
N ALA A 154 -5.49 -11.82 12.68
CA ALA A 154 -6.94 -11.78 12.71
C ALA A 154 -7.50 -11.15 11.42
N PRO A 155 -8.36 -11.84 10.65
CA PRO A 155 -9.00 -11.23 9.49
C PRO A 155 -9.76 -9.97 9.90
N ARG A 156 -9.54 -8.88 9.17
CA ARG A 156 -10.20 -7.58 9.39
C ARG A 156 -11.00 -7.19 8.15
N ASP A 157 -12.04 -6.40 8.36
CA ASP A 157 -12.78 -5.75 7.27
C ASP A 157 -12.05 -4.47 6.80
N GLU A 158 -10.76 -4.60 6.47
CA GLU A 158 -9.90 -3.48 6.05
C GLU A 158 -9.69 -3.47 4.52
N GLY A 159 -10.76 -3.66 3.74
CA GLY A 159 -10.69 -3.67 2.28
C GLY A 159 -10.23 -2.35 1.63
N GLN A 160 -10.18 -1.26 2.40
CA GLN A 160 -9.86 0.10 1.93
C GLN A 160 -8.42 0.19 1.39
N ILE A 161 -7.45 -0.48 2.02
CA ILE A 161 -6.04 -0.45 1.56
C ILE A 161 -5.90 -1.18 0.23
N THR A 162 -6.46 -2.39 0.12
CA THR A 162 -6.46 -3.18 -1.12
C THR A 162 -7.19 -2.44 -2.24
N ALA A 163 -8.32 -1.79 -1.93
CA ALA A 163 -9.05 -0.95 -2.88
C ALA A 163 -8.23 0.26 -3.33
N ALA A 164 -7.45 0.89 -2.44
CA ALA A 164 -6.57 2.00 -2.79
C ALA A 164 -5.43 1.59 -3.71
N ILE A 165 -4.79 0.44 -3.45
CA ILE A 165 -3.76 -0.15 -4.31
C ILE A 165 -4.35 -0.44 -5.70
N GLY A 166 -5.51 -1.12 -5.75
CA GLY A 166 -6.19 -1.42 -7.00
C GLY A 166 -6.56 -0.17 -7.78
N THR A 167 -7.12 0.84 -7.11
CA THR A 167 -7.52 2.12 -7.71
C THR A 167 -6.32 2.86 -8.28
N PHE A 168 -5.25 3.00 -7.50
CA PHE A 168 -4.03 3.66 -7.95
C PHE A 168 -3.41 2.94 -9.16
N ALA A 169 -3.34 1.61 -9.13
CA ALA A 169 -2.87 0.80 -10.25
C ALA A 169 -3.75 0.99 -11.50
N GLY A 170 -5.08 1.05 -11.35
CA GLY A 170 -6.01 1.34 -12.44
C GLY A 170 -5.79 2.72 -13.07
N LEU A 171 -5.58 3.75 -12.25
CA LEU A 171 -5.28 5.10 -12.73
C LEU A 171 -3.93 5.17 -13.46
N LEU A 172 -2.90 4.47 -12.95
CA LEU A 172 -1.62 4.33 -13.63
C LEU A 172 -1.75 3.61 -14.98
N ALA A 173 -2.59 2.58 -15.06
CA ALA A 173 -2.85 1.87 -16.31
C ALA A 173 -3.47 2.81 -17.36
N ILE A 174 -4.48 3.60 -16.99
CA ILE A 174 -5.13 4.57 -17.89
C ILE A 174 -4.11 5.62 -18.38
N LEU A 175 -3.31 6.16 -17.47
CA LEU A 175 -2.28 7.15 -17.79
C LEU A 175 -1.18 6.57 -18.69
N GLY A 176 -0.71 5.36 -18.38
CA GLY A 176 0.31 4.66 -19.14
C GLY A 176 -0.15 4.28 -20.55
N LEU A 177 -1.38 3.78 -20.70
CA LEU A 177 -1.97 3.47 -21.99
C LEU A 177 -2.18 4.72 -22.84
N SER A 178 -2.78 5.78 -22.28
CA SER A 178 -3.03 7.02 -23.02
C SER A 178 -1.74 7.68 -23.52
N THR A 179 -0.70 7.73 -22.68
CA THR A 179 0.62 8.26 -23.07
C THR A 179 1.39 7.32 -24.00
N GLY A 180 1.32 6.01 -23.79
CA GLY A 180 1.92 4.98 -24.63
C GLY A 180 1.36 4.99 -26.05
N ILE A 181 0.04 4.92 -26.20
CA ILE A 181 -0.66 4.97 -27.50
C ILE A 181 -0.36 6.29 -28.21
N SER A 182 -0.41 7.42 -27.49
CA SER A 182 -0.05 8.72 -28.06
C SER A 182 1.38 8.72 -28.59
N SER A 183 2.33 8.13 -27.85
CA SER A 183 3.73 8.07 -28.28
C SER A 183 3.95 7.19 -29.51
N LEU A 184 3.18 6.11 -29.69
CA LEU A 184 3.21 5.29 -30.91
C LEU A 184 2.64 6.05 -32.11
N ARG A 185 1.51 6.75 -31.94
CA ARG A 185 0.88 7.56 -33.00
C ARG A 185 1.75 8.75 -33.43
N SER A 186 2.43 9.38 -32.48
CA SER A 186 3.29 10.54 -32.74
C SER A 186 4.71 10.18 -33.19
N ALA A 187 5.00 8.92 -33.50
CA ALA A 187 6.31 8.48 -34.01
C ALA A 187 6.71 9.18 -35.33
N GLY A 188 5.75 9.77 -36.07
CA GLY A 188 6.01 10.54 -37.29
C GLY A 188 6.05 12.07 -37.15
N HIS A 189 5.53 12.68 -36.08
CA HIS A 189 5.41 14.15 -35.93
C HIS A 189 5.90 14.62 -34.54
N PRO A 190 7.18 15.00 -34.38
CA PRO A 190 7.83 15.03 -33.07
C PRO A 190 7.56 16.24 -32.17
N ARG A 191 7.02 17.36 -32.66
CA ARG A 191 7.36 18.68 -32.07
C ARG A 191 6.30 19.44 -31.29
N VAL A 192 5.00 19.17 -31.40
CA VAL A 192 4.01 20.14 -30.88
C VAL A 192 3.47 19.84 -29.47
N ASP A 193 3.25 18.57 -29.08
CA ASP A 193 2.56 18.27 -27.80
C ASP A 193 3.36 17.43 -26.78
N ARG A 194 4.57 17.00 -27.13
CA ARG A 194 5.28 15.96 -26.36
C ARG A 194 5.83 16.47 -25.03
N PHE A 195 6.27 17.73 -24.97
CA PHE A 195 6.90 18.31 -23.77
C PHE A 195 5.89 18.65 -22.68
N GLY A 196 4.77 19.31 -23.04
CA GLY A 196 3.68 19.62 -22.09
C GLY A 196 3.06 18.35 -21.49
N ARG A 197 2.78 17.35 -22.33
CA ARG A 197 2.13 16.10 -21.89
C ARG A 197 3.01 15.21 -21.00
N LEU A 198 4.32 15.14 -21.26
CA LEU A 198 5.27 14.42 -20.39
C LEU A 198 5.53 15.17 -19.08
N SER A 199 5.56 16.51 -19.11
CA SER A 199 5.73 17.31 -17.90
C SER A 199 4.52 17.21 -16.96
N ALA A 200 3.30 17.04 -17.51
CA ALA A 200 2.07 16.87 -16.75
C ALA A 200 1.88 15.46 -16.15
N ALA A 201 2.58 14.44 -16.67
CA ALA A 201 2.41 13.06 -16.20
C ALA A 201 2.92 12.86 -14.76
N LYS A 202 4.08 13.45 -14.42
CA LYS A 202 4.66 13.37 -13.07
C LYS A 202 3.74 13.92 -11.97
N PRO A 203 3.22 15.16 -12.06
CA PRO A 203 2.31 15.68 -11.04
C PRO A 203 1.02 14.86 -10.98
N LEU A 204 0.53 14.33 -12.11
CA LEU A 204 -0.67 13.50 -12.10
C LEU A 204 -0.47 12.16 -11.36
N ILE A 205 0.69 11.52 -11.48
CA ILE A 205 1.02 10.31 -10.71
C ILE A 205 1.05 10.63 -9.21
N LEU A 206 1.67 11.74 -8.81
CA LEU A 206 1.71 12.16 -7.40
C LEU A 206 0.29 12.47 -6.87
N VAL A 207 -0.54 13.16 -7.65
CA VAL A 207 -1.94 13.42 -7.29
C VAL A 207 -2.71 12.11 -7.17
N ALA A 208 -2.58 11.18 -8.13
CA ALA A 208 -3.25 9.89 -8.07
C ALA A 208 -2.85 9.07 -6.83
N MET A 209 -1.56 9.05 -6.50
CA MET A 209 -1.03 8.39 -5.30
C MET A 209 -1.60 9.03 -4.03
N LEU A 210 -1.48 10.35 -3.90
CA LEU A 210 -1.93 11.08 -2.71
C LEU A 210 -3.44 10.95 -2.51
N VAL A 211 -4.22 11.14 -3.57
CA VAL A 211 -5.69 11.06 -3.51
C VAL A 211 -6.13 9.65 -3.15
N SER A 212 -5.50 8.60 -3.71
CA SER A 212 -5.85 7.21 -3.37
C SER A 212 -5.52 6.91 -1.89
N ALA A 213 -4.35 7.36 -1.41
CA ALA A 213 -3.95 7.17 -0.01
C ALA A 213 -4.84 7.94 0.97
N VAL A 214 -5.14 9.20 0.68
CA VAL A 214 -6.03 10.04 1.51
C VAL A 214 -7.44 9.49 1.51
N ALA A 215 -7.97 9.07 0.35
CA ALA A 215 -9.28 8.42 0.27
C ALA A 215 -9.32 7.17 1.16
N ALA A 216 -8.31 6.29 1.07
CA ALA A 216 -8.21 5.10 1.92
C ALA A 216 -8.23 5.47 3.42
N ALA A 217 -7.37 6.39 3.84
CA ALA A 217 -7.27 6.82 5.22
C ALA A 217 -8.59 7.43 5.75
N VAL A 218 -9.22 8.31 4.97
CA VAL A 218 -10.53 8.89 5.32
C VAL A 218 -11.60 7.82 5.41
N THR A 219 -11.63 6.87 4.48
CA THR A 219 -12.63 5.78 4.51
C THR A 219 -12.44 4.83 5.68
N LEU A 220 -11.19 4.57 6.10
CA LEU A 220 -10.90 3.82 7.33
C LEU A 220 -11.35 4.58 8.57
N LEU A 221 -11.08 5.89 8.64
CA LEU A 221 -11.47 6.73 9.78
C LEU A 221 -12.99 6.87 9.94
N LEU A 222 -13.74 6.73 8.84
CA LEU A 222 -15.20 6.87 8.82
C LEU A 222 -15.92 5.53 8.80
N ASP A 223 -15.21 4.40 8.91
CA ASP A 223 -15.76 3.05 8.71
C ASP A 223 -16.59 2.92 7.42
N ALA A 224 -16.16 3.63 6.37
CA ALA A 224 -16.87 3.67 5.11
C ALA A 224 -16.55 2.43 4.25
N PRO A 225 -17.50 1.98 3.41
CA PRO A 225 -17.27 0.85 2.52
C PRO A 225 -16.11 1.10 1.55
N TRP A 226 -15.31 0.09 1.27
CA TRP A 226 -14.12 0.19 0.39
C TRP A 226 -14.41 0.75 -1.01
N TRP A 227 -15.63 0.59 -1.55
CA TRP A 227 -16.00 1.09 -2.89
C TRP A 227 -16.03 2.62 -2.96
N THR A 228 -16.06 3.30 -1.81
CA THR A 228 -15.95 4.76 -1.73
C THR A 228 -14.57 5.27 -2.15
N VAL A 229 -13.51 4.46 -2.01
CA VAL A 229 -12.14 4.82 -2.44
C VAL A 229 -12.08 5.04 -3.97
N PRO A 230 -12.42 4.07 -4.84
CA PRO A 230 -12.44 4.31 -6.28
C PRO A 230 -13.47 5.35 -6.69
N ALA A 231 -14.65 5.39 -6.04
CA ALA A 231 -15.71 6.35 -6.35
C ALA A 231 -15.30 7.81 -6.12
N THR A 232 -14.39 8.07 -5.17
CA THR A 232 -13.89 9.42 -4.87
C THR A 232 -12.58 9.72 -5.59
N ALA A 233 -11.63 8.78 -5.61
CA ALA A 233 -10.32 9.03 -6.18
C ALA A 233 -10.35 9.24 -7.70
N ALA A 234 -11.14 8.44 -8.43
CA ALA A 234 -11.25 8.55 -9.88
C ALA A 234 -11.73 9.93 -10.38
N PRO A 235 -12.85 10.51 -9.89
CA PRO A 235 -13.30 11.82 -10.35
C PRO A 235 -12.34 12.95 -9.95
N ILE A 236 -11.72 12.89 -8.78
CA ILE A 236 -10.75 13.90 -8.34
C ILE A 236 -9.53 13.90 -9.26
N VAL A 237 -8.98 12.72 -9.57
CA VAL A 237 -7.82 12.59 -10.46
C VAL A 237 -8.18 13.00 -11.89
N ALA A 238 -9.38 12.67 -12.37
CA ALA A 238 -9.87 13.12 -13.67
C ALA A 238 -10.00 14.65 -13.74
N ALA A 239 -10.54 15.29 -12.70
CA ALA A 239 -10.64 16.75 -12.62
C ALA A 239 -9.25 17.41 -12.56
N ALA A 240 -8.31 16.83 -11.82
CA ALA A 240 -6.92 17.30 -11.77
C ALA A 240 -6.22 17.17 -13.14
N ALA A 241 -6.46 16.07 -13.86
CA ALA A 241 -5.95 15.87 -15.22
C ALA A 241 -6.46 16.95 -16.18
N GLU A 242 -7.76 17.24 -16.14
CA GLU A 242 -8.38 18.29 -16.96
C GLU A 242 -7.85 19.68 -16.61
N ALA A 243 -7.71 19.99 -15.32
CA ALA A 243 -7.15 21.26 -14.86
C ALA A 243 -5.70 21.45 -15.32
N LEU A 244 -4.85 20.42 -15.18
CA LEU A 244 -3.48 20.43 -15.67
C LEU A 244 -3.44 20.59 -17.19
N TYR A 245 -4.27 19.85 -17.92
CA TYR A 245 -4.37 19.94 -19.37
C TYR A 245 -4.72 21.36 -19.81
N ARG A 246 -5.73 21.98 -19.19
CA ARG A 246 -6.12 23.37 -19.46
C ARG A 246 -5.01 24.36 -19.10
N TRP A 247 -4.29 24.14 -18.00
CA TRP A 247 -3.21 25.02 -17.58
C TRP A 247 -2.04 25.03 -18.58
N PHE A 248 -1.62 23.86 -19.05
CA PHE A 248 -0.58 23.74 -20.07
C PHE A 248 -1.06 24.14 -21.48
N ALA A 249 -2.35 23.97 -21.79
CA ALA A 249 -2.92 24.35 -23.07
C ALA A 249 -3.18 25.87 -23.21
N ARG A 250 -3.14 26.65 -22.12
CA ARG A 250 -3.21 28.12 -22.18
C ARG A 250 -1.94 28.66 -22.84
N PRO A 251 -1.97 29.11 -24.10
CA PRO A 251 -0.79 29.61 -24.77
C PRO A 251 -0.35 30.93 -24.12
N LEU A 252 0.94 31.24 -24.24
CA LEU A 252 1.61 32.52 -23.96
C LEU A 252 0.97 33.67 -24.75
N ARG A 253 -0.30 34.03 -24.46
CA ARG A 253 -1.08 35.03 -25.21
C ARG A 253 -0.74 36.47 -24.82
N THR A 254 0.30 36.68 -24.00
CA THR A 254 0.69 37.99 -23.47
C THR A 254 2.18 38.27 -23.68
N ARG A 255 2.59 38.43 -24.94
CA ARG A 255 3.71 39.31 -25.35
C ARG A 255 3.44 39.78 -26.78
N ARG A 256 2.59 40.79 -26.91
CA ARG A 256 2.63 41.78 -27.99
C ARG A 256 2.78 43.14 -27.35
#